data_AF-W4QZU6-F1
#
_entry.id   AF-W4QZU6-F1
#
_cell.length_a   1.000
_cell.length_b   1.000
_cell.length_c   1.000
_cell.angle_alpha   90.00
_cell.angle_beta   90.00
_cell.angle_gamma   90.00
#
_symmetry.space_group_name_H-M   'P 1'
#
loop_
_entity.id
_entity.type
_entity.pdbx_description
1 polymer ?
#
loop_
_entity_poly.entity_id
_entity_poly.type
_entity_poly.pdbx_seq_one_letter_code
_entity_poly.pdbx_strand_id
1 'polypeptide(L)' 'MRKIYEYMSNEEKVRALGLLRVDIKELEQELHNDYTRVVNDAITETLYRYQAEEEWLKNEVEEKLDC' A
#
# COMPACT_ATOMS: atom_id res chain seq x y z
N MET A 1 8.65 4.06 4.16
CA MET A 1 7.49 4.87 4.59
C MET A 1 7.54 6.24 3.94
N ARG A 2 6.46 6.67 3.27
CA ARG A 2 6.44 7.92 2.47
C ARG A 2 6.23 9.12 3.39
N LYS A 3 7.10 10.12 3.29
CA LYS A 3 7.00 11.36 4.09
C LYS A 3 5.74 12.16 3.82
N ILE A 4 5.10 11.96 2.67
CA ILE A 4 3.91 12.72 2.27
C ILE A 4 2.73 12.52 3.24
N TYR A 5 2.63 11.38 3.92
CA TYR A 5 1.56 11.09 4.86
C TYR A 5 1.57 11.99 6.10
N GLU A 6 2.73 12.55 6.47
CA GLU A 6 2.86 13.49 7.59
C GLU A 6 2.12 14.81 7.33
N TYR A 7 1.89 15.13 6.06
CA TYR A 7 1.28 16.39 5.61
C TYR A 7 -0.17 16.21 5.16
N MET A 8 -0.72 15.00 5.23
CA MET A 8 -2.09 14.68 4.86
C MET A 8 -3.03 14.79 6.06
N SER A 9 -4.23 15.34 5.82
CA SER A 9 -5.36 15.22 6.74
C SER A 9 -5.79 13.75 6.92
N ASN A 10 -6.53 13.46 7.98
CA ASN A 10 -7.02 12.10 8.22
C ASN A 10 -7.90 11.60 7.05
N GLU A 11 -8.75 12.45 6.48
CA GLU A 11 -9.56 12.09 5.30
C GLU A 11 -8.71 11.77 4.06
N GLU A 12 -7.61 12.49 3.86
CA GLU A 12 -6.66 12.20 2.78
C GLU A 12 -5.92 10.89 3.03
N LYS A 13 -5.54 10.61 4.28
CA LYS A 13 -4.95 9.32 4.67
C LYS A 13 -5.92 8.16 4.44
N VAL A 14 -7.21 8.30 4.78
CA VAL A 14 -8.23 7.27 4.49
C VAL A 14 -8.36 7.03 2.99
N ARG A 15 -8.39 8.11 2.19
CA ARG A 15 -8.43 8.00 0.73
C ARG A 15 -7.18 7.33 0.17
N ALA A 16 -5.99 7.71 0.66
CA ALA A 16 -4.73 7.10 0.26
C ALA A 16 -4.68 5.61 0.61
N LEU A 17 -5.17 5.21 1.79
CA LEU A 17 -5.29 3.81 2.20
C LEU A 17 -6.21 3.03 1.24
N GLY A 18 -7.33 3.63 0.83
CA GLY A 18 -8.22 3.05 -0.16
C GLY A 18 -7.54 2.80 -1.51
N LEU A 19 -6.80 3.79 -2.01
CA LEU A 19 -6.04 3.67 -3.27
C LEU A 19 -4.93 2.62 -3.16
N LEU A 20 -4.17 2.61 -2.06
CA LEU A 20 -3.10 1.65 -1.84
C LEU A 20 -3.60 0.19 -1.83
N ARG A 21 -4.80 -0.06 -1.28
CA ARG A 21 -5.44 -1.38 -1.33
C ARG A 21 -5.81 -1.82 -2.75
N VAL A 22 -6.20 -0.87 -3.61
CA VAL A 22 -6.46 -1.16 -5.02
C VAL A 22 -5.15 -1.54 -5.71
N ASP A 23 -4.08 -0.76 -5.52
CA ASP A 23 -2.76 -1.05 -6.10
C ASP A 23 -2.22 -2.43 -5.66
N ILE A 24 -2.37 -2.79 -4.38
CA ILE A 24 -1.98 -4.10 -3.86
C ILE A 24 -2.71 -5.22 -4.60
N LYS A 25 -4.02 -5.09 -4.77
CA LYS A 25 -4.84 -6.09 -5.45
C LYS A 25 -4.47 -6.23 -6.92
N GLU A 26 -4.14 -5.12 -7.59
CA GLU A 26 -3.66 -5.14 -8.97
C GLU A 26 -2.30 -5.86 -9.05
N LEU A 27 -1.36 -5.58 -8.15
CA LEU A 27 -0.06 -6.27 -8.10
C LEU A 27 -0.19 -7.77 -7.81
N GLU A 28 -1.13 -8.18 -6.94
CA GLU A 28 -1.44 -9.60 -6.69
C GLU A 28 -1.97 -10.28 -7.96
N GLN A 29 -2.79 -9.58 -8.75
CA GLN A 29 -3.25 -10.08 -10.04
C GLN A 29 -2.11 -10.20 -11.06
N GLU A 30 -1.20 -9.23 -11.09
CA GLU A 30 -0.04 -9.22 -11.99
C GLU A 30 0.91 -10.41 -11.74
N LEU A 31 1.01 -10.92 -10.51
CA LEU A 31 1.81 -12.11 -10.21
C LEU A 31 1.29 -13.41 -10.85
N HIS A 32 0.04 -13.41 -11.34
CA HIS A 32 -0.51 -14.56 -12.06
C HIS A 32 -0.15 -14.57 -13.56
N ASN A 33 0.46 -13.50 -14.08
CA ASN A 33 0.89 -13.42 -15.46
C ASN A 33 2.23 -14.15 -15.69
N ASP A 34 2.46 -14.59 -16.93
CA ASP A 34 3.70 -15.28 -17.33
C ASP A 34 4.82 -14.27 -17.62
N TYR A 35 5.38 -13.69 -16.56
CA TYR A 35 6.51 -12.80 -16.64
C TYR A 35 7.84 -13.51 -16.38
N THR A 36 8.92 -12.89 -16.90
CA THR A 36 10.28 -13.31 -16.53
C THR A 36 10.48 -13.20 -15.03
N ARG A 37 11.36 -14.06 -14.47
CA ARG A 37 11.69 -14.05 -13.05
C ARG A 37 12.04 -12.66 -12.52
N VAL A 38 12.83 -11.87 -13.25
CA VAL A 38 13.26 -10.53 -12.82
C VAL A 38 12.06 -9.60 -12.63
N VAL A 39 11.06 -9.70 -13.51
CA VAL A 39 9.83 -8.91 -13.42
C VAL A 39 8.98 -9.39 -12.23
N ASN A 40 8.81 -10.71 -12.06
CA ASN A 40 8.09 -11.26 -10.90
C ASN A 40 8.74 -10.89 -9.56
N ASP A 41 10.08 -10.91 -9.49
CA ASP A 41 10.83 -10.49 -8.31
C ASP A 41 10.58 -9.00 -8.01
N ALA A 42 10.54 -8.13 -9.03
CA ALA A 42 10.25 -6.71 -8.88
C ALA A 42 8.80 -6.41 -8.45
N ILE A 43 7.83 -7.16 -9.00
CA ILE A 43 6.41 -7.08 -8.60
C ILE A 43 6.28 -7.52 -7.14
N THR A 44 6.90 -8.64 -6.78
CA THR A 44 6.87 -9.20 -5.42
C THR A 44 7.49 -8.24 -4.41
N GLU A 45 8.65 -7.65 -4.70
CA GLU A 45 9.27 -6.64 -3.84
C GLU A 45 8.36 -5.42 -3.65
N THR A 46 7.74 -4.95 -4.73
CA THR A 46 6.83 -3.81 -4.68
C THR A 46 5.59 -4.12 -3.85
N LEU A 47 5.01 -5.31 -4.02
CA LEU A 47 3.87 -5.79 -3.25
C LEU A 47 4.18 -5.82 -1.75
N TYR A 48 5.33 -6.38 -1.35
CA TYR A 48 5.75 -6.40 0.06
C TYR A 48 5.86 -5.00 0.66
N ARG A 49 6.45 -4.04 -0.08
CA ARG A 49 6.55 -2.66 0.41
C ARG A 49 5.18 -2.02 0.57
N TYR A 50 4.26 -2.28 -0.37
CA TYR A 50 2.92 -1.70 -0.34
C TYR A 50 2.07 -2.30 0.79
N GLN A 51 2.17 -3.60 1.04
CA GLN A 51 1.51 -4.25 2.18
C GLN A 51 2.01 -3.68 3.52
N ALA A 52 3.32 -3.50 3.68
CA ALA A 52 3.87 -2.87 4.88
C ALA A 52 3.43 -1.40 5.04
N GLU A 53 3.27 -0.69 3.92
CA GLU A 53 2.75 0.68 3.90
C GLU A 53 1.26 0.75 4.25
N GLU A 54 0.46 -0.24 3.80
CA GLU A 54 -0.96 -0.38 4.11
C GLU A 54 -1.17 -0.62 5.60
N GLU A 55 -0.42 -1.56 6.18
CA GLU A 55 -0.48 -1.84 7.62
C GLU A 55 -0.15 -0.61 8.46
N TRP A 56 0.92 0.11 8.10
CA TRP A 56 1.31 1.33 8.80
C TRP A 56 0.23 2.41 8.68
N LEU A 57 -0.27 2.67 7.47
CA LEU A 57 -1.24 3.74 7.23
C LEU A 57 -2.60 3.42 7.86
N LYS A 58 -2.98 2.14 7.89
CA LYS A 58 -4.16 1.65 8.61
C LYS A 58 -4.05 1.95 10.09
N ASN A 59 -2.94 1.59 10.74
CA ASN A 59 -2.74 1.85 12.16
C ASN A 59 -2.78 3.35 12.47
N GLU A 60 -2.17 4.19 11.63
CA GLU A 60 -2.20 5.65 11.78
C GLU A 60 -3.60 6.28 11.65
N VAL A 61 -4.46 5.67 10.84
CA VAL A 61 -5.85 6.09 10.70
C VAL A 61 -6.67 5.61 11.90
N GLU A 62 -6.46 4.37 12.34
CA GLU A 62 -7.18 3.77 13.47
C GLU A 62 -6.81 4.40 14.81
N GLU A 63 -5.52 4.60 15.11
CA GLU A 63 -5.03 5.27 16.34
C GLU A 63 -5.60 6.68 16.51
N LYS A 64 -5.93 7.36 15.41
CA LYS A 64 -6.50 8.72 15.43
C LYS A 64 -8.02 8.77 15.51
N LEU A 65 -8.71 7.64 15.33
CA LEU A 65 -10.16 7.53 15.49
C LEU A 65 -10.55 7.16 16.92
N ASP A 66 -9.63 6.56 17.69
CA ASP A 66 -9.84 6.15 19.08
C ASP A 66 -9.54 7.27 20.11
N CYS A 67 -9.35 8.53 19.67
CA CYS A 67 -9.13 9.71 20.53
C CYS A 67 -10.27 10.73 20.48
#